data_AF-A0A086ZGT8-F1
#
_entry.id   AF-A0A086ZGT8-F1
#
_cell.length_a   1.000
_cell.length_b   1.000
_cell.length_c   1.000
_cell.angle_alpha   90.00
_cell.angle_beta   90.00
_cell.angle_gamma   90.00
#
_symmetry.space_group_name_H-M   'P 1'
#
loop_
_entity.id
_entity.type
_entity.pdbx_description
1 polymer ?
#
loop_
_entity_poly.entity_id
_entity_poly.type
_entity_poly.pdbx_seq_one_letter_code
_entity_poly.pdbx_strand_id
1 'polypeptide(L)' 'MDVKALADKLRKVTTISEVIEVAKENGVDLNLEQADMMLSDLFQAESEAAELNGETVEQVVEKYFNK' A
#
# COMPACT_ATOMS: atom_id res chain seq x y z
N MET A 1 -11.23 -4.79 8.17
CA MET A 1 -11.03 -3.31 8.18
C MET A 1 -11.53 -2.77 6.85
N ASP A 2 -11.91 -1.49 6.76
CA ASP A 2 -12.29 -0.88 5.47
C ASP A 2 -11.03 -0.66 4.62
N VAL A 3 -11.02 -1.18 3.39
CA VAL A 3 -9.92 -1.03 2.42
C VAL A 3 -9.58 0.44 2.20
N LYS A 4 -10.57 1.33 2.24
CA LYS A 4 -10.37 2.77 2.09
C LYS A 4 -9.59 3.38 3.24
N ALA A 5 -9.89 2.98 4.48
CA ALA A 5 -9.19 3.48 5.66
C ALA A 5 -7.73 3.00 5.68
N LEU A 6 -7.46 1.81 5.16
CA LEU A 6 -6.11 1.28 5.01
C LEU A 6 -5.34 2.00 3.88
N ALA A 7 -5.98 2.19 2.73
CA ALA A 7 -5.44 2.97 1.62
C ALA A 7 -5.06 4.39 2.05
N ASP A 8 -5.93 5.09 2.79
CA ASP A 8 -5.63 6.44 3.30
C ASP A 8 -4.47 6.51 4.29
N LYS A 9 -4.23 5.43 5.06
CA LYS A 9 -3.03 5.29 5.90
C LYS A 9 -1.80 5.08 5.04
N LEU A 10 -1.88 4.20 4.04
CA LEU A 10 -0.78 3.83 3.18
C LEU A 10 -0.40 4.90 2.14
N ARG A 11 -1.29 5.85 1.83
CA ARG A 11 -0.93 7.05 1.07
C ARG A 11 0.02 7.98 1.81
N LYS A 12 0.09 7.87 3.14
CA LYS A 12 0.89 8.77 3.98
C LYS A 12 2.24 8.19 4.36
N VAL A 13 2.47 6.91 4.11
CA VAL A 13 3.75 6.28 4.42
C VAL A 13 4.79 6.65 3.37
N THR A 14 6.00 6.89 3.83
CA THR A 14 7.12 7.31 2.97
C THR A 14 8.30 6.35 3.06
N THR A 15 8.24 5.39 3.98
CA THR A 15 9.32 4.45 4.27
C THR A 15 8.85 3.01 4.35
N ILE A 16 9.76 2.09 4.04
CA ILE A 16 9.55 0.63 4.13
C ILE A 16 9.14 0.23 5.56
N SER A 17 9.75 0.84 6.58
CA SER A 17 9.44 0.55 7.98
C SER A 17 7.98 0.86 8.32
N GLU A 18 7.46 1.99 7.85
CA GLU A 18 6.06 2.36 8.07
C GLU A 18 5.09 1.42 7.34
N VAL A 19 5.44 0.97 6.13
CA VAL A 19 4.67 -0.04 5.39
C VAL A 19 4.58 -1.34 6.18
N ILE A 20 5.71 -1.82 6.74
CA ILE A 20 5.76 -3.04 7.55
C ILE A 20 4.93 -2.87 8.83
N GLU A 21 5.04 -1.72 9.51
CA GLU A 21 4.25 -1.45 10.71
C GLU A 21 2.75 -1.46 10.42
N VAL A 22 2.31 -0.74 9.38
CA VAL A 22 0.91 -0.71 8.96
C VAL A 22 0.42 -2.09 8.54
N ALA A 23 1.24 -2.85 7.82
CA ALA A 23 0.88 -4.21 7.43
C ALA A 23 0.68 -5.12 8.64
N LYS A 24 1.61 -5.05 9.59
CA LYS A 24 1.58 -5.83 10.83
C LYS A 24 0.39 -5.47 11.72
N GLU A 25 0.04 -4.19 11.83
CA GLU A 25 -1.19 -3.73 12.51
C GLU A 25 -2.45 -4.37 11.93
N ASN A 26 -2.42 -4.71 10.64
CA ASN A 26 -3.53 -5.29 9.90
C ASN A 26 -3.43 -6.81 9.72
N GLY A 27 -2.49 -7.46 10.40
CA GLY A 27 -2.34 -8.92 10.39
C GLY A 27 -1.63 -9.49 9.15
N VAL A 28 -0.97 -8.64 8.37
CA VAL A 28 -0.12 -9.05 7.24
C VAL A 28 1.34 -8.89 7.64
N ASP A 29 2.09 -9.98 7.60
CA ASP A 29 3.53 -9.94 7.87
C ASP A 29 4.26 -9.81 6.52
N LEU A 30 4.66 -8.59 6.18
CA LEU A 30 5.45 -8.31 4.98
C LEU A 30 6.93 -8.40 5.32
N ASN A 31 7.69 -9.10 4.49
CA ASN A 31 9.15 -9.02 4.54
C ASN A 31 9.64 -7.71 3.89
N LEU A 32 10.94 -7.40 4.04
CA LEU A 32 11.53 -6.16 3.52
C LEU A 32 11.33 -5.98 2.00
N GLU A 33 11.43 -7.06 1.23
CA GLU A 33 11.28 -7.03 -0.23
C GLU A 33 9.81 -6.77 -0.62
N GLN A 34 8.86 -7.42 0.06
CA GLN A 34 7.43 -7.20 -0.16
C GLN A 34 7.01 -5.79 0.23
N ALA A 35 7.57 -5.25 1.31
CA ALA A 35 7.32 -3.89 1.75
C ALA A 35 7.93 -2.84 0.81
N ASP A 36 9.13 -3.10 0.27
CA ASP A 36 9.76 -2.25 -0.76
C ASP A 36 8.96 -2.24 -2.06
N MET A 37 8.50 -3.42 -2.51
CA MET A 37 7.61 -3.53 -3.66
C MET A 37 6.30 -2.80 -3.43
N MET A 38 5.68 -2.97 -2.26
CA MET A 38 4.43 -2.31 -1.94
C MET A 38 4.58 -0.79 -1.87
N LEU A 39 5.68 -0.29 -1.29
CA LEU A 39 5.98 1.14 -1.26
C LEU A 39 6.11 1.71 -2.68
N SER A 40 6.81 0.99 -3.57
CA SER A 40 6.95 1.37 -4.97
C SER A 40 5.60 1.38 -5.70
N ASP A 41 4.79 0.34 -5.51
CA ASP A 41 3.45 0.25 -6.09
C ASP A 41 2.53 1.38 -5.58
N LEU A 42 2.63 1.76 -4.30
CA LEU A 42 1.89 2.89 -3.72
C LEU A 42 2.26 4.23 -4.39
N PHE A 43 3.56 4.50 -4.55
CA PHE A 43 4.02 5.72 -5.22
C PHE A 43 3.61 5.76 -6.69
N GLN A 44 3.69 4.61 -7.38
CA GLN A 44 3.23 4.49 -8.75
C GLN A 44 1.72 4.74 -8.85
N ALA A 45 0.93 4.14 -7.96
CA ALA A 45 -0.51 4.32 -7.93
C ALA A 45 -0.92 5.77 -7.63
N GLU A 46 -0.22 6.50 -6.76
CA GLU A 46 -0.47 7.93 -6.56
C GLU A 46 -0.16 8.76 -7.80
N SER A 47 0.93 8.44 -8.51
CA SER A 47 1.31 9.12 -9.75
C SER A 47 0.32 8.82 -10.88
N GLU A 48 -0.09 7.57 -11.05
CA GLU A 48 -0.98 7.13 -12.13
C GLU A 48 -2.45 7.49 -11.88
N ALA A 49 -2.89 7.51 -10.63
CA ALA A 49 -4.22 7.99 -10.27
C ALA A 49 -4.38 9.48 -10.60
N ALA A 50 -3.30 10.28 -10.49
CA ALA A 50 -3.29 11.66 -10.96
C ALA A 50 -3.45 11.78 -12.48
N GLU A 51 -3.04 10.75 -13.22
CA GLU A 51 -3.17 10.66 -14.68
C GLU A 51 -4.46 9.95 -15.15
N LEU A 52 -5.33 9.51 -14.23
CA LEU A 52 -6.58 8.78 -14.49
C LEU A 52 -6.43 7.51 -15.36
N ASN A 53 -5.21 6.97 -15.47
CA ASN A 53 -4.88 5.93 -16.44
C ASN A 53 -4.22 4.68 -15.82
N GLY A 54 -4.08 4.60 -14.50
CA GLY A 54 -3.42 3.45 -13.89
C GLY A 54 -3.98 3.02 -12.54
N GLU A 55 -3.17 2.22 -11.85
CA GLU A 55 -3.60 1.46 -10.67
C GLU A 55 -3.89 2.41 -9.49
N THR A 56 -4.96 2.15 -8.76
CA THR A 56 -5.31 2.93 -7.57
C THR A 56 -4.65 2.36 -6.33
N VAL A 57 -4.41 3.21 -5.33
CA VAL A 57 -3.85 2.77 -4.05
C VAL A 57 -4.70 1.67 -3.41
N GLU A 58 -6.02 1.74 -3.56
CA GLU A 58 -6.96 0.72 -3.10
C GLU A 58 -6.71 -0.65 -3.76
N GLN A 59 -6.38 -0.68 -5.05
CA GLN A 59 -6.03 -1.93 -5.76
C GLN A 59 -4.69 -2.50 -5.27
N VAL A 60 -3.71 -1.63 -5.00
CA VAL A 60 -2.45 -2.04 -4.36
C VAL A 60 -2.73 -2.65 -2.99
N VAL A 61 -3.56 -2.01 -2.16
CA VAL A 61 -3.94 -2.58 -0.86
C VAL A 61 -4.59 -3.94 -1.02
N GLU A 62 -5.54 -4.11 -1.95
CA GLU A 62 -6.15 -5.41 -2.20
C GLU A 62 -5.12 -6.46 -2.65
N LYS A 63 -4.15 -6.11 -3.50
CA LYS A 63 -3.10 -7.03 -3.96
C LYS A 63 -2.26 -7.61 -2.82
N TYR A 64 -1.98 -6.83 -1.77
CA TYR A 64 -1.13 -7.25 -0.65
C TYR A 64 -1.89 -7.75 0.58
N PHE A 65 -3.14 -7.32 0.77
CA PHE A 65 -3.92 -7.59 2.00
C PHE A 65 -5.09 -8.56 1.81
N ASN A 66 -5.52 -8.84 0.57
CA ASN A 66 -6.59 -9.79 0.32
C ASN A 66 -6.01 -11.22 0.28
N LYS A 67 -6.29 -12.00 1.32
CA LYS A 67 -6.02 -13.44 1.40
C LYS A 67 -7.31 -14.23 1.19
#